data_AF-A0A239E3K5-F1
#
_entry.id   AF-A0A239E3K5-F1
#
_cell.length_a   1.000
_cell.length_b   1.000
_cell.length_c   1.000
_cell.angle_alpha   90.00
_cell.angle_beta   90.00
_cell.angle_gamma   90.00
#
_symmetry.space_group_name_H-M   'P 1'
#
loop_
_entity.id
_entity.type
_entity.pdbx_description
1 polymer ?
#
loop_
_entity_poly.entity_id
_entity_poly.type
_entity_poly.pdbx_seq_one_letter_code
_entity_poly.pdbx_strand_id
1 'polypeptide(L)' 'MTQLARQLRDAHRAVAPLPAETRQRLIRHLLAITDLAKRDAGLAARRLDAFLADFQDGADVG' A
#
# COMPACT_ATOMS: atom_id res chain seq x y z
N MET A 1 -12.62 -4.73 -13.20
CA MET A 1 -11.46 -4.71 -12.29
C MET A 1 -11.86 -3.94 -11.04
N THR A 2 -11.71 -4.53 -9.85
CA THR A 2 -12.08 -3.92 -8.56
C THR A 2 -11.19 -2.71 -8.26
N GLN A 3 -11.76 -1.66 -7.64
CA GLN A 3 -11.04 -0.43 -7.27
C GLN A 3 -9.77 -0.72 -6.44
N LEU A 4 -9.84 -1.73 -5.56
CA LEU A 4 -8.73 -2.19 -4.72
C LEU A 4 -7.51 -2.65 -5.52
N ALA A 5 -7.72 -3.40 -6.60
CA ALA A 5 -6.61 -3.89 -7.43
C ALA A 5 -5.86 -2.75 -8.13
N ARG A 6 -6.59 -1.68 -8.51
CA ARG A 6 -5.98 -0.47 -9.08
C ARG A 6 -5.13 0.26 -8.04
N GLN A 7 -5.68 0.48 -6.84
CA GLN A 7 -4.96 1.15 -5.76
C GLN A 7 -3.70 0.39 -5.33
N LEU A 8 -3.77 -0.93 -5.22
CA LEU A 8 -2.59 -1.76 -4.92
C LEU A 8 -1.50 -1.61 -5.97
N ARG A 9 -1.87 -1.61 -7.25
CA ARG A 9 -0.91 -1.44 -8.35
C ARG A 9 -0.24 -0.06 -8.32
N ASP A 10 -1.02 0.98 -8.01
CA ASP A 10 -0.51 2.34 -7.89
C ASP A 10 0.45 2.47 -6.70
N ALA A 11 0.07 1.94 -5.55
CA ALA A 11 0.93 1.88 -4.36
C ALA A 11 2.25 1.15 -4.65
N HIS A 12 2.19 0.00 -5.34
CA HIS A 12 3.38 -0.74 -5.78
C HIS A 12 4.30 0.08 -6.70
N ARG A 13 3.73 0.92 -7.57
CA ARG A 13 4.49 1.80 -8.46
C ARG A 13 5.16 2.94 -7.69
N ALA A 14 4.46 3.51 -6.70
CA ALA A 14 5.00 4.57 -5.85
C ALA A 14 6.15 4.10 -4.94
N VAL A 15 6.15 2.84 -4.51
CA VAL A 15 7.26 2.30 -3.69
C VAL A 15 8.47 1.82 -4.51
N ALA A 16 8.33 1.60 -5.81
CA ALA A 16 9.41 1.13 -6.67
C ALA A 16 10.69 2.01 -6.64
N PRO A 17 10.60 3.36 -6.70
CA PRO A 17 11.78 4.23 -6.69
C PRO A 17 12.42 4.43 -5.30
N LEU A 18 11.82 3.93 -4.22
CA LEU A 18 12.31 4.17 -2.86
C LEU A 18 13.58 3.37 -2.54
N PRO A 19 14.40 3.85 -1.58
CA PRO A 19 15.56 3.12 -1.09
C PRO A 19 15.17 1.74 -0.55
N ALA A 20 16.08 0.77 -0.68
CA ALA A 20 15.79 -0.65 -0.47
C ALA A 20 15.20 -0.98 0.92
N GLU A 21 15.71 -0.32 1.98
CA GLU A 21 15.22 -0.52 3.35
C GLU A 21 13.76 -0.07 3.52
N THR A 22 13.42 1.14 3.05
CA THR A 22 12.06 1.67 3.07
C THR A 22 11.14 0.84 2.18
N ARG A 23 11.59 0.52 0.96
CA ARG A 23 10.84 -0.30 0.00
C ARG A 23 10.49 -1.68 0.56
N GLN A 24 11.42 -2.37 1.23
CA GLN A 24 11.14 -3.69 1.81
C GLN A 24 10.07 -3.65 2.90
N ARG A 25 10.05 -2.61 3.74
CA ARG A 25 9.02 -2.44 4.77
C ARG A 25 7.65 -2.22 4.13
N LEU A 26 7.58 -1.36 3.11
CA LEU A 26 6.34 -1.02 2.43
C LEU A 26 5.79 -2.19 1.58
N ILE A 27 6.65 -2.94 0.88
CA ILE A 27 6.25 -4.15 0.14
C ILE A 27 5.67 -5.20 1.10
N ARG A 28 6.27 -5.41 2.27
CA ARG A 28 5.72 -6.32 3.29
C ARG A 28 4.32 -5.88 3.74
N HIS A 29 4.11 -4.57 3.90
CA HIS A 29 2.80 -4.02 4.27
C HIS A 29 1.75 -4.24 3.16
N LEU A 30 2.11 -3.98 1.89
CA LEU A 30 1.24 -4.21 0.74
C LEU A 30 0.86 -5.68 0.56
N LEU A 31 1.79 -6.61 0.83
CA LEU A 31 1.50 -8.05 0.83
C LEU A 31 0.48 -8.42 1.90
N ALA A 32 0.61 -7.88 3.12
CA ALA A 32 -0.37 -8.13 4.19
C ALA A 32 -1.77 -7.61 3.85
N ILE A 33 -1.87 -6.42 3.22
CA ILE A 33 -3.14 -5.85 2.75
C ILE A 33 -3.72 -6.73 1.64
N THR A 34 -2.89 -7.23 0.72
CA THR A 34 -3.32 -8.10 -0.37
C THR A 34 -3.80 -9.47 0.15
N ASP A 35 -3.18 -10.04 1.18
CA ASP A 35 -3.69 -11.26 1.80
C ASP A 35 -5.01 -11.03 2.52
N LEU A 36 -5.13 -9.91 3.24
CA LEU A 36 -6.37 -9.52 3.91
C LEU A 36 -7.51 -9.33 2.90
N ALA A 37 -7.23 -8.75 1.73
CA ALA A 37 -8.21 -8.53 0.68
C ALA A 37 -8.87 -9.83 0.17
N LYS A 38 -8.17 -10.96 0.27
CA LYS A 38 -8.73 -12.27 -0.10
C LYS A 38 -9.77 -12.77 0.89
N ARG A 39 -9.70 -12.30 2.15
CA ARG A 39 -10.57 -12.73 3.26
C ARG A 39 -11.67 -11.70 3.54
N ASP A 40 -11.30 -10.42 3.53
CA ASP A 40 -12.17 -9.29 3.81
C ASP A 40 -11.73 -8.08 2.97
N ALA A 41 -12.42 -7.89 1.85
CA ALA A 41 -12.13 -6.80 0.92
C ALA A 41 -12.45 -5.42 1.51
N GLY A 42 -13.43 -5.32 2.42
CA GLY A 42 -13.84 -4.05 3.03
C GLY A 42 -12.80 -3.56 4.03
N LEU A 43 -12.30 -4.44 4.88
CA LEU A 43 -11.23 -4.12 5.83
C LEU A 43 -9.91 -3.83 5.09
N ALA A 44 -9.61 -4.58 4.03
CA ALA A 44 -8.43 -4.32 3.20
C ALA A 44 -8.47 -2.94 2.54
N ALA A 45 -9.62 -2.49 2.06
CA ALA A 45 -9.78 -1.16 1.49
C ALA A 45 -9.48 -0.05 2.52
N ARG A 46 -10.01 -0.17 3.74
CA ARG A 46 -9.72 0.79 4.83
C ARG A 46 -8.25 0.79 5.23
N ARG A 47 -7.62 -0.39 5.27
CA ARG A 47 -6.20 -0.50 5.63
C ARG A 47 -5.27 0.03 4.54
N LEU A 48 -5.67 -0.13 3.27
CA LEU A 48 -4.97 0.47 2.14
C LEU A 48 -5.07 2.00 2.14
N ASP A 49 -6.24 2.54 2.46
CA ASP A 49 -6.46 3.99 2.58
C ASP A 49 -5.57 4.61 3.67
N ALA A 50 -5.56 4.00 4.87
CA ALA A 50 -4.69 4.44 5.96
C ALA A 50 -3.19 4.33 5.61
N PHE A 51 -2.78 3.27 4.91
CA PHE A 51 -1.41 3.11 4.43
C PHE A 51 -1.02 4.20 3.44
N LEU A 52 -1.92 4.56 2.51
CA LEU A 52 -1.65 5.61 1.53
C LEU A 52 -1.55 6.99 2.19
N ALA A 53 -2.40 7.27 3.18
CA ALA A 53 -2.36 8.52 3.95
C ALA A 53 -1.03 8.67 4.71
N ASP A 54 -0.60 7.62 5.42
CA ASP A 54 0.71 7.57 6.11
C ASP A 54 1.88 7.72 5.13
N PHE A 55 1.78 7.05 3.96
CA PHE A 55 2.81 7.13 2.93
C PHE A 55 2.92 8.54 2.33
N GLN A 56 1.81 9.25 2.15
CA GLN A 56 1.79 10.62 1.64
C GLN A 56 2.31 11.61 2.69
N ASP A 57 1.92 11.44 3.96
CA ASP A 57 2.39 12.27 5.08
C ASP A 57 3.92 12.15 5.26
N GLY A 58 4.45 10.93 5.25
CA GLY A 58 5.89 10.70 5.34
C GLY A 58 6.70 11.11 4.10
N ALA A 59 6.05 11.28 2.94
CA ALA A 59 6.70 11.72 1.70
C ALA A 59 6.76 13.24 1.54
N ASP A 60 5.88 14.00 2.21
CA ASP A 60 5.83 15.48 2.17
C ASP A 60 6.95 16.13 3.01
N VAL A 61 7.60 15.36 3.90
CA VAL A 61 8.67 15.83 4.80
C VAL A 61 10.08 15.56 4.24
N GLY A 62 10.22 15.31 2.93
CA GLY A 62 11.46 14.91 2.25
C GLY A 62 12.09 15.99 1.37
#